data_AF-E4S5S5-F1
#
_entry.id   AF-E4S5S5-F1
#
_cell.length_a   1.000
_cell.length_b   1.000
_cell.length_c   1.000
_cell.angle_alpha   90.00
_cell.angle_beta   90.00
_cell.angle_gamma   90.00
#
_symmetry.space_group_name_H-M   'P 1'
#
loop_
_entity.id
_entity.type
_entity.pdbx_description
1 polymer ?
#
loop_
_entity_poly.entity_id
_entity_poly.type
_entity_poly.pdbx_seq_one_letter_code
_entity_poly.pdbx_strand_id
1 'polypeptide(L)'
;MLYHPDEVNIDGIECYLDWSKHSTEREVERLFTVDDVTATLQLAVELLDFKSGTKCWVRNWTRGKSVLVRVVAGGQWISLEIITLLDKVDDLEVYDAEVIDVWKDEEK
;
A
#
# COMPACT_ATOMS: atom_id res chain seq x y z
N MET A 1 -17.71 -11.97 11.85
CA MET A 1 -17.56 -11.13 10.66
C MET A 1 -16.26 -10.39 10.83
N LEU A 2 -15.24 -10.69 10.02
CA LEU A 2 -14.08 -9.80 9.94
C LEU A 2 -14.57 -8.52 9.25
N TYR A 3 -14.52 -7.42 9.97
CA TYR A 3 -14.80 -6.10 9.44
C TYR A 3 -13.55 -5.68 8.66
N HIS A 4 -13.62 -5.64 7.33
CA HIS A 4 -12.56 -5.08 6.50
C HIS A 4 -12.99 -3.65 6.18
N PRO A 5 -12.38 -2.63 6.80
CA PRO A 5 -12.92 -1.27 6.74
C PRO A 5 -12.76 -0.62 5.36
N ASP A 6 -11.76 -1.01 4.57
CA ASP A 6 -11.49 -0.43 3.24
C ASP A 6 -11.02 -1.49 2.23
N GLU A 7 -11.32 -1.24 0.95
CA GLU A 7 -11.04 -2.13 -0.18
C GLU A 7 -10.30 -1.38 -1.29
N VAL A 8 -9.43 -2.08 -2.00
CA VAL A 8 -8.74 -1.57 -3.19
C VAL A 8 -8.82 -2.61 -4.31
N ASN A 9 -9.08 -2.15 -5.53
CA ASN A 9 -9.02 -3.01 -6.71
C ASN A 9 -7.69 -2.82 -7.42
N ILE A 10 -6.87 -3.87 -7.49
CA ILE A 10 -5.57 -3.88 -8.17
C ILE A 10 -5.68 -4.85 -9.34
N ASP A 11 -5.53 -4.36 -10.56
CA ASP A 11 -5.65 -5.16 -11.79
C ASP A 11 -6.91 -6.06 -11.85
N GLY A 12 -8.06 -5.53 -11.42
CA GLY A 12 -9.32 -6.26 -11.40
C GLY A 12 -9.50 -7.17 -10.17
N ILE A 13 -8.50 -7.30 -9.30
CA ILE A 13 -8.54 -8.14 -8.09
C ILE A 13 -8.87 -7.28 -6.87
N GLU A 14 -9.93 -7.67 -6.16
CA GLU A 14 -10.34 -7.05 -4.90
C GLU A 14 -9.37 -7.45 -3.78
N CYS A 15 -8.75 -6.45 -3.17
CA CYS A 15 -7.84 -6.58 -2.04
C CYS A 15 -8.39 -5.80 -0.85
N TYR A 16 -8.24 -6.35 0.35
CA TYR A 16 -8.65 -5.69 1.59
C TYR A 16 -7.50 -4.89 2.17
N LEU A 17 -7.79 -3.73 2.76
CA LEU A 17 -6.79 -2.96 3.51
C LEU A 17 -6.93 -3.27 5.00
N ASP A 18 -5.82 -3.69 5.62
CA ASP A 18 -5.75 -3.93 7.06
C ASP A 18 -4.81 -2.91 7.71
N TRP A 19 -5.38 -1.97 8.47
CA TRP A 19 -4.61 -0.87 9.04
C TRP A 19 -3.96 -1.28 10.35
N SER A 20 -2.63 -1.28 10.39
CA SER A 20 -1.93 -1.41 11.67
C SER A 20 -2.23 -0.19 12.56
N LYS A 21 -2.30 -0.40 13.88
CA LYS A 21 -2.57 0.68 14.85
C LYS A 21 -1.64 1.90 14.67
N HIS A 22 -0.37 1.64 14.37
CA HIS A 22 0.64 2.68 14.14
C HIS A 22 0.36 3.50 12.86
N SER A 23 -0.23 2.89 11.83
CA SER A 23 -0.66 3.61 10.63
C SER A 23 -1.84 4.53 10.92
N THR A 24 -2.83 4.08 11.68
CA THR A 24 -4.00 4.89 12.06
C THR A 24 -3.61 6.12 12.89
N GLU A 25 -2.70 5.97 13.85
CA GLU A 25 -2.19 7.10 14.64
C GLU A 25 -1.46 8.14 13.75
N ARG A 26 -0.68 7.68 12.76
CA ARG A 26 -0.01 8.55 11.78
C ARG A 26 -0.96 9.20 10.78
N GLU A 27 -2.06 8.54 10.43
CA GLU A 27 -3.10 9.10 9.55
C GLU A 27 -3.75 10.33 10.19
N VAL A 28 -4.10 10.25 11.49
CA VAL A 28 -4.68 11.36 12.26
C VAL A 28 -3.73 12.58 12.32
N GLU A 29 -2.42 12.36 12.21
CA GLU A 29 -1.40 13.41 12.25
C GLU A 29 -1.04 13.98 10.87
N ARG A 30 -1.62 13.50 9.74
CA ARG A 30 -1.10 13.79 8.38
C ARG A 30 -2.15 14.22 7.35
N LEU A 31 -1.66 14.77 6.25
CA LEU A 31 -2.38 15.03 4.99
C LEU A 31 -2.53 13.77 4.11
N PHE A 32 -2.13 12.59 4.60
CA PHE A 32 -2.16 11.35 3.84
C PHE A 32 -3.53 10.69 4.04
N THR A 33 -4.38 10.78 3.02
CA THR A 33 -5.75 10.25 3.09
C THR A 33 -5.83 8.78 2.69
N VAL A 34 -6.92 8.10 3.07
CA VAL A 34 -7.24 6.76 2.54
C VAL A 34 -7.23 6.74 1.02
N ASP A 35 -7.78 7.78 0.37
CA ASP A 35 -7.76 7.92 -1.10
C ASP A 35 -6.34 7.96 -1.69
N ASP A 36 -5.39 8.59 -1.00
CA ASP A 36 -3.99 8.59 -1.43
C ASP A 36 -3.35 7.19 -1.32
N VAL A 37 -3.74 6.42 -0.29
CA VAL A 37 -3.26 5.05 -0.10
C VAL A 37 -3.81 4.18 -1.22
N THR A 38 -5.13 4.20 -1.42
CA THR A 38 -5.82 3.47 -2.48
C THR A 38 -5.23 3.81 -3.85
N ALA A 39 -5.13 5.10 -4.20
CA ALA A 39 -4.59 5.52 -5.49
C ALA A 39 -3.10 5.16 -5.67
N THR A 40 -2.35 4.96 -4.59
CA THR A 40 -0.96 4.50 -4.66
C THR A 40 -0.89 2.99 -4.87
N LEU A 41 -1.67 2.22 -4.12
CA LEU A 41 -1.68 0.75 -4.19
C LEU A 41 -2.30 0.24 -5.50
N GLN A 42 -3.29 0.94 -6.06
CA GLN A 42 -3.89 0.61 -7.36
C GLN A 42 -2.87 0.53 -8.50
N LEU A 43 -1.79 1.32 -8.42
CA LEU A 43 -0.73 1.34 -9.43
C LEU A 43 0.29 0.20 -9.24
N ALA A 44 0.33 -0.40 -8.05
CA ALA A 44 1.32 -1.38 -7.66
C ALA A 44 0.83 -2.81 -7.95
N VAL A 45 0.60 -3.11 -9.23
CA VAL A 45 0.10 -4.43 -9.68
C VAL A 45 1.01 -5.59 -9.25
N GLU A 46 2.31 -5.33 -9.14
CA GLU A 46 3.33 -6.28 -8.68
C GLU A 46 3.06 -6.82 -7.27
N LEU A 47 2.26 -6.12 -6.45
CA LEU A 47 1.85 -6.60 -5.12
C LEU A 47 1.20 -7.98 -5.17
N LEU A 48 0.53 -8.31 -6.28
CA LEU A 48 -0.19 -9.57 -6.46
C LEU A 48 0.73 -10.75 -6.77
N ASP A 49 1.96 -10.49 -7.22
CA ASP A 49 2.95 -11.52 -7.54
C ASP A 49 3.78 -11.94 -6.30
N PHE A 50 3.77 -11.12 -5.25
CA PHE A 50 4.54 -11.40 -4.04
C PHE A 50 3.87 -12.45 -3.15
N LYS A 51 4.72 -13.24 -2.49
CA LYS A 51 4.27 -14.25 -1.52
C LYS A 51 3.65 -13.58 -0.29
N SER A 52 2.69 -14.27 0.32
CA SER A 52 2.16 -13.90 1.64
C SER A 52 3.30 -13.78 2.66
N GLY A 53 3.30 -12.70 3.43
CA GLY A 53 4.34 -12.30 4.37
C GLY A 53 5.35 -11.29 3.83
N THR A 54 5.45 -11.10 2.51
CA THR A 54 6.40 -10.16 1.90
C THR A 54 6.03 -8.72 2.26
N LYS A 55 7.03 -7.95 2.70
CA LYS A 55 6.91 -6.50 2.90
C LYS A 55 7.28 -5.79 1.62
N CYS A 56 6.48 -4.80 1.23
CA CYS A 56 6.71 -4.01 0.03
C CYS A 56 6.59 -2.52 0.36
N TRP A 57 7.58 -1.73 -0.06
CA TRP A 57 7.46 -0.28 -0.14
C TRP A 57 6.94 0.12 -1.50
N VAL A 58 5.75 0.69 -1.53
CA VAL A 58 5.16 1.28 -2.73
C VAL A 58 5.44 2.78 -2.73
N ARG A 59 6.28 3.23 -3.65
CA ARG A 59 6.73 4.61 -3.78
C ARG A 59 6.00 5.29 -4.93
N ASN A 60 5.04 6.15 -4.62
CA ASN A 60 4.33 6.97 -5.59
C ASN A 60 5.07 8.28 -5.82
N TRP A 61 5.87 8.33 -6.88
CA TRP A 61 6.67 9.50 -7.24
C TRP A 61 5.83 10.70 -7.67
N THR A 62 4.68 10.48 -8.32
CA THR A 62 3.78 11.56 -8.73
C THR A 62 3.19 12.29 -7.53
N ARG A 63 2.83 11.57 -6.47
CA ARG A 63 2.23 12.16 -5.26
C ARG A 63 3.26 12.48 -4.16
N GLY A 64 4.50 12.05 -4.32
CA GLY A 64 5.54 12.12 -3.29
C GLY A 64 5.18 11.30 -2.05
N LYS A 65 4.47 10.18 -2.21
CA LYS A 65 3.95 9.37 -1.11
C LYS A 65 4.60 7.99 -1.12
N SER A 66 4.79 7.41 0.06
CA SER A 66 5.30 6.05 0.20
C SER A 66 4.47 5.25 1.20
N VAL A 67 4.10 4.03 0.85
CA VAL A 67 3.29 3.11 1.67
C VAL A 67 4.08 1.83 1.89
N LEU A 68 4.32 1.46 3.15
CA LEU A 68 4.83 0.14 3.50
C LEU A 68 3.66 -0.78 3.77
N VAL A 69 3.55 -1.83 2.97
CA VAL A 69 2.55 -2.88 3.15
C VAL A 69 3.21 -4.21 3.42
N ARG A 70 2.46 -5.11 4.04
CA ARG A 70 2.74 -6.55 4.03
C ARG A 70 1.61 -7.26 3.29
N VAL A 71 1.96 -8.07 2.30
CA VAL A 71 1.01 -8.89 1.55
C VAL A 71 0.58 -10.05 2.44
N VAL A 72 -0.72 -10.25 2.62
CA VAL A 72 -1.30 -11.35 3.40
C VAL A 72 -2.34 -12.06 2.53
N ALA A 73 -1.93 -13.13 1.86
CA ALA A 73 -2.84 -13.96 1.07
C ALA A 73 -3.47 -15.05 1.94
N GLY A 74 -4.80 -15.09 1.99
CA GLY A 74 -5.60 -16.06 2.73
C GLY A 74 -6.50 -16.87 1.80
N GLY A 75 -5.94 -17.82 1.06
CA GLY A 75 -6.69 -18.77 0.22
C GLY A 75 -7.41 -18.16 -0.97
N GLN A 76 -8.50 -17.42 -0.72
CA GLN A 76 -9.34 -16.76 -1.73
C GLN A 76 -9.28 -15.22 -1.68
N TRP A 77 -8.60 -14.64 -0.69
CA TRP A 77 -8.51 -13.19 -0.52
C TRP A 77 -7.06 -12.75 -0.37
N ILE A 78 -6.79 -11.50 -0.73
CA ILE A 78 -5.53 -10.81 -0.49
C ILE A 78 -5.83 -9.63 0.42
N SER A 79 -5.11 -9.54 1.54
CA SER A 79 -5.11 -8.39 2.41
C SER A 79 -3.76 -7.70 2.32
N LEU A 80 -3.77 -6.37 2.23
CA LEU A 80 -2.61 -5.51 2.30
C LEU A 80 -2.59 -4.86 3.67
N GLU A 81 -1.72 -5.36 4.53
CA GLU A 81 -1.56 -4.78 5.86
C GLU A 81 -0.72 -3.51 5.76
N ILE A 82 -1.34 -2.37 6.04
CA ILE A 82 -0.72 -1.06 6.03
C ILE A 82 0.10 -0.89 7.31
N ILE A 83 1.41 -1.05 7.21
CA ILE A 83 2.35 -0.97 8.36
C ILE A 83 2.77 0.47 8.62
N THR A 84 3.06 1.22 7.55
CA THR A 84 3.39 2.63 7.69
C THR A 84 3.15 3.42 6.42
N LEU A 85 2.92 4.72 6.60
CA LEU A 85 2.83 5.71 5.53
C LEU A 85 3.99 6.69 5.66
N LEU A 86 4.38 7.35 4.57
CA LEU A 86 5.32 8.48 4.55
C LEU A 86 4.90 9.51 3.49
N ASP A 87 4.95 10.80 3.85
CA ASP A 87 4.63 11.93 2.97
C ASP A 87 5.78 12.37 2.05
N LYS A 88 6.86 11.58 2.02
CA LYS A 88 8.02 11.82 1.17
C LYS A 88 8.69 10.49 0.82
N VAL A 89 9.22 10.44 -0.40
CA VAL A 89 10.00 9.33 -0.93
C VAL A 89 11.47 9.75 -0.83
N ASP A 90 12.01 9.73 0.39
CA ASP A 90 13.45 9.92 0.57
C ASP A 90 14.19 8.61 0.25
N ASP A 91 15.52 8.64 0.16
CA ASP A 91 16.41 7.47 0.01
C ASP A 91 16.24 6.49 1.18
N LEU A 92 15.12 5.79 1.18
CA LEU A 92 14.74 4.78 2.15
C LEU A 92 15.63 3.56 1.88
N GLU A 93 16.70 3.42 2.65
CA GLU A 93 17.43 2.16 2.74
C GLU A 93 16.56 1.17 3.52
N VAL A 94 15.97 0.20 2.83
CA VAL A 94 15.10 -0.79 3.45
C VAL A 94 15.64 -2.18 3.14
N TYR A 95 16.30 -2.75 4.14
CA TYR A 95 17.00 -4.03 4.01
C TYR A 95 16.08 -5.27 4.03
N ASP A 96 14.78 -5.08 4.28
CA ASP A 96 13.82 -6.16 4.57
C ASP A 96 12.47 -5.98 3.84
N ALA A 97 12.44 -5.20 2.76
CA ALA A 97 11.24 -5.02 1.95
C ALA A 97 11.60 -4.90 0.47
N GLU A 98 10.74 -5.47 -0.37
CA GLU A 98 10.76 -5.23 -1.80
C GLU A 98 10.31 -3.80 -2.09
N VAL A 99 10.74 -3.25 -3.22
CA VAL A 99 10.49 -1.85 -3.55
C VAL A 99 9.80 -1.77 -4.91
N ILE A 100 8.64 -1.13 -4.92
CA ILE A 100 7.78 -0.97 -6.10
C ILE A 100 7.67 0.54 -6.35
N ASP A 101 8.21 0.98 -7.49
CA ASP A 101 8.12 2.37 -7.92
C ASP A 101 6.94 2.56 -8.86
N VAL A 102 6.05 3.49 -8.52
CA VAL A 102 4.85 3.78 -9.31
C VAL A 102 4.75 5.26 -9.63
N TRP A 103 4.20 5.53 -10.81
CA TRP A 103 3.83 6.85 -11.30
C TRP A 103 2.37 6.77 -11.74
N LYS A 104 1.59 7.85 -11.57
CA LYS A 104 0.34 7.93 -12.33
C LYS A 104 0.70 8.02 -13.80
N ASP A 105 0.06 7.21 -14.64
CA ASP A 105 0.03 7.49 -16.07
C ASP A 105 -0.59 8.88 -16.24
N GLU A 106 0.19 9.83 -16.76
CA GLU A 106 -0.36 11.05 -17.31
C GLU A 106 -1.20 10.62 -18.52
N GLU A 107 -2.53 10.64 -18.38
CA GLU A 107 -3.44 10.49 -19.52
C GLU A 107 -2.98 11.46 -20.62
N LYS A 108 -2.46 10.91 -21.72
CA LYS A 108 -2.09 11.67 -22.92
C LYS A 108 -3.32 12.03 -23.74
#